data_AF-A0A6P8EMI4-F1
#
_entry.id   AF-A0A6P8EMI4-F1
#
_cell.length_a   1.000
_cell.length_b   1.000
_cell.length_c   1.000
_cell.angle_alpha   90.00
_cell.angle_beta   90.00
_cell.angle_gamma   90.00
#
_symmetry.space_group_name_H-M   'P 1'
#
loop_
_entity.id
_entity.type
_entity.pdbx_description
1 polymer ?
#
loop_
_entity_poly.entity_id
_entity_poly.type
_entity_poly.pdbx_seq_one_letter_code
_entity_poly.pdbx_strand_id
1 'polypeptide(L)'
;MAMAMELPPFGQIQTCGPWNLLENLGFGGFAHVYLFQNMETQEKIALKVCRLELTPRNTDRWSREIQIMKKLKHPNVVTAREVPEEMTHISLNRLPLLAMEYCSRGDLRKLLGRPENTCGLREVNVLELLHDVGSGIQYLHDNKIIHRDLKPENIVLQDVDGRLVHKIIDLGYAKDLDQGSLCTSFVGTLQYLAPELFYTEPYTGTVDYWSFGTMIFECCCGLRPFLHNLQPVQWVETVKDKGSEDIMAEEDEDGEVVFSTCLPQPHHLSRAVVEPLEKILQLMLQWDPVKRGGVVHPNTKKPLCFELLDQLLSLKVVHVLNMGTARLHSFPLSPDESVNSLQTRVERETGVAARDQEILLKVGVSLDPRKPARQCVTEGLKDWDSNMVFLFDKTLTKYRGPFSTRQPSDKLHTISE
;
A
#
# COMPACT_ATOMS: atom_id res chain seq x y z
N MET A 1 41.09 -23.60 -0.65
CA MET A 1 40.02 -24.36 -1.32
C MET A 1 39.36 -25.23 -0.25
N ALA A 2 38.46 -24.65 0.54
CA ALA A 2 37.71 -25.36 1.55
C ALA A 2 36.39 -25.79 0.92
N MET A 3 36.11 -27.09 0.93
CA MET A 3 34.86 -27.65 0.42
C MET A 3 33.69 -27.04 1.20
N ALA A 4 32.81 -26.33 0.52
CA ALA A 4 31.48 -26.04 1.03
C ALA A 4 30.77 -27.39 1.22
N MET A 5 30.62 -27.83 2.47
CA MET A 5 29.70 -28.91 2.79
C MET A 5 28.30 -28.36 2.51
N GLU A 6 27.71 -28.75 1.38
CA GLU A 6 26.26 -28.69 1.22
C GLU A 6 25.65 -29.61 2.28
N LEU A 7 25.13 -28.99 3.34
CA LEU A 7 24.43 -29.65 4.43
C LEU A 7 23.07 -30.18 3.93
N PRO A 8 22.55 -31.26 4.52
CA PRO A 8 21.38 -31.96 3.98
C PRO A 8 20.17 -31.02 3.87
N PRO A 9 19.30 -31.20 2.86
CA PRO A 9 18.08 -30.43 2.74
C PRO A 9 17.23 -30.62 3.99
N PHE A 10 16.51 -29.58 4.40
CA PHE A 10 15.66 -29.54 5.61
C PHE A 10 14.53 -30.60 5.66
N GLY A 11 14.53 -31.59 4.77
CA GLY A 11 13.55 -32.67 4.66
C GLY A 11 13.56 -33.70 5.80
N GLN A 12 14.34 -33.52 6.87
CA GLN A 12 14.29 -34.39 8.06
C GLN A 12 13.66 -33.74 9.30
N ILE A 13 13.47 -32.41 9.35
CA ILE A 13 12.79 -31.73 10.46
C ILE A 13 11.35 -31.45 10.06
N GLN A 14 10.49 -32.46 10.18
CA GLN A 14 9.04 -32.29 9.99
C GLN A 14 8.34 -31.84 11.28
N THR A 15 8.89 -32.18 12.45
CA THR A 15 8.24 -32.00 13.75
C THR A 15 9.23 -31.57 14.82
N CYS A 16 8.84 -30.63 15.68
CA CYS A 16 9.60 -30.19 16.86
C CYS A 16 8.64 -30.12 18.05
N GLY A 17 8.59 -31.19 18.86
CA GLY A 17 7.55 -31.34 19.87
C GLY A 17 6.14 -31.32 19.23
N PRO A 18 5.19 -30.50 19.73
CA PRO A 18 3.84 -30.41 19.17
C PRO A 18 3.77 -29.60 17.85
N TRP A 19 4.90 -29.04 17.38
CA TRP A 19 4.92 -28.17 16.21
C TRP A 19 5.32 -28.91 14.94
N ASN A 20 4.45 -28.84 13.93
CA ASN A 20 4.69 -29.40 12.61
C ASN A 20 5.06 -28.32 11.60
N LEU A 21 6.11 -28.58 10.81
CA LEU A 21 6.46 -27.79 9.64
C LEU A 21 5.40 -28.01 8.55
N LEU A 22 4.75 -26.93 8.10
CA LEU A 22 3.74 -27.00 7.05
C LEU A 22 4.31 -26.66 5.68
N GLU A 23 4.93 -25.49 5.56
CA GLU A 23 5.43 -24.98 4.28
C GLU A 23 6.62 -24.03 4.46
N ASN A 24 7.31 -23.77 3.35
CA ASN A 24 8.30 -22.72 3.27
C ASN A 24 7.63 -21.44 2.74
N LEU A 25 7.70 -20.35 3.51
CA LEU A 25 7.06 -19.09 3.20
C LEU A 25 7.93 -18.21 2.29
N GLY A 26 9.26 -18.37 2.34
CA GLY A 26 10.17 -17.54 1.55
C GLY A 26 11.64 -17.85 1.76
N PHE A 27 12.41 -17.56 0.71
CA PHE A 27 13.87 -17.67 0.67
C PHE A 27 14.47 -16.27 0.57
N GLY A 28 15.12 -15.81 1.64
CA GLY A 28 15.98 -14.63 1.62
C GLY A 28 17.44 -15.01 1.37
N GLY A 29 18.30 -14.02 1.11
CA GLY A 29 19.70 -14.26 0.73
C GLY A 29 20.53 -15.09 1.73
N PHE A 30 20.24 -14.98 3.04
CA PHE A 30 20.92 -15.78 4.08
C PHE A 30 19.96 -16.51 5.04
N ALA A 31 18.65 -16.37 4.84
CA ALA A 31 17.65 -16.83 5.78
C ALA A 31 16.41 -17.35 5.08
N HIS A 32 15.83 -18.41 5.61
CA HIS A 32 14.57 -18.97 5.13
C HIS A 32 13.48 -18.75 6.18
N VAL A 33 12.24 -18.60 5.74
CA VAL A 33 11.08 -18.43 6.62
C VAL A 33 10.18 -19.65 6.48
N TYR A 34 9.84 -20.29 7.58
CA TYR A 34 9.03 -21.51 7.62
C TYR A 34 7.73 -21.30 8.38
N LEU A 35 6.65 -21.90 7.89
CA LEU A 35 5.39 -21.97 8.62
C LEU A 35 5.38 -23.20 9.51
N PHE A 36 5.22 -23.00 10.81
CA PHE A 36 4.96 -24.07 11.77
C PHE A 36 3.54 -23.94 12.32
N GLN A 37 2.90 -25.08 12.60
CA GLN A 37 1.63 -25.16 13.29
C GLN A 37 1.74 -26.07 14.51
N ASN A 38 1.32 -25.59 15.67
CA ASN A 38 1.15 -26.39 16.85
C ASN A 38 -0.11 -27.27 16.68
N MET A 39 0.06 -28.59 16.74
CA MET A 39 -1.03 -29.54 16.47
C MET A 39 -2.04 -29.62 17.63
N GLU A 40 -1.67 -29.20 18.84
CA GLU A 40 -2.53 -29.20 20.01
C GLU A 40 -3.38 -27.91 20.08
N THR A 41 -2.75 -26.75 19.89
CA THR A 41 -3.41 -25.43 20.00
C THR A 41 -3.92 -24.89 18.67
N GLN A 42 -3.54 -25.50 17.55
CA GLN A 42 -3.73 -25.01 16.18
C GLN A 42 -3.06 -23.66 15.89
N GLU A 43 -2.22 -23.16 16.81
CA GLU A 43 -1.47 -21.91 16.65
C GLU A 43 -0.46 -22.02 15.50
N LYS A 44 -0.35 -20.96 14.70
CA LYS A 44 0.61 -20.87 13.58
C LYS A 44 1.64 -19.78 13.83
N ILE A 45 2.90 -20.07 13.52
CA ILE A 45 4.01 -19.12 13.59
C ILE A 45 4.86 -19.15 12.31
N ALA A 46 5.44 -18.00 11.97
CA ALA A 46 6.48 -17.91 10.95
C ALA A 46 7.85 -17.89 11.65
N LEU A 47 8.71 -18.87 11.34
CA LEU A 47 10.04 -19.00 11.91
C LEU A 47 11.11 -18.64 10.88
N LYS A 48 11.81 -17.54 11.08
CA LYS A 48 12.96 -17.13 10.26
C LYS A 48 14.24 -17.78 10.82
N VAL A 49 14.93 -18.54 9.96
CA VAL A 49 16.11 -19.34 10.30
C VAL A 49 17.27 -18.92 9.39
N CYS A 50 18.40 -18.56 9.97
CA CYS A 50 19.63 -18.31 9.20
C CYS A 50 20.24 -19.64 8.73
N ARG A 51 20.60 -19.71 7.44
CA ARG A 51 21.09 -20.94 6.79
C ARG A 51 22.58 -20.96 6.52
N LEU A 52 23.22 -19.81 6.58
CA LEU A 52 24.60 -19.63 6.17
C LEU A 52 25.46 -19.27 7.37
N GLU A 53 26.75 -19.60 7.30
CA GLU A 53 27.73 -18.98 8.17
C GLU A 53 27.86 -17.51 7.77
N LEU A 54 27.52 -16.62 8.71
CA LEU A 54 27.54 -15.19 8.48
C LEU A 54 28.92 -14.61 8.81
N THR A 55 29.32 -13.59 8.05
CA THR A 55 30.41 -12.70 8.47
C THR A 55 30.06 -12.02 9.80
N PRO A 56 31.04 -11.53 10.58
CA PRO A 56 30.75 -10.80 11.83
C PRO A 56 29.76 -9.65 11.63
N ARG A 57 29.93 -8.87 10.56
CA ARG A 57 29.02 -7.77 10.19
C ARG A 57 27.59 -8.25 9.95
N ASN A 58 27.40 -9.38 9.27
CA ASN A 58 26.07 -9.93 9.00
C ASN A 58 25.45 -10.58 10.25
N THR A 59 26.28 -11.12 11.14
CA THR A 59 25.86 -11.63 12.46
C THR A 59 25.31 -10.52 13.35
N ASP A 60 26.00 -9.38 13.41
CA ASP A 60 25.53 -8.20 14.14
C ASP A 60 24.21 -7.69 13.57
N ARG A 61 24.08 -7.69 12.24
CA ARG A 61 22.87 -7.29 11.52
C ARG A 61 21.68 -8.20 11.84
N TRP A 62 21.89 -9.52 11.83
CA TRP A 62 20.88 -10.51 12.21
C TRP A 62 20.43 -10.34 13.66
N SER A 63 21.39 -10.21 14.58
CA SER A 63 21.09 -10.01 16.01
C SER A 63 20.33 -8.71 16.25
N ARG A 64 20.70 -7.63 15.53
CA ARG A 64 20.01 -6.35 15.59
C ARG A 64 18.58 -6.43 15.07
N GLU A 65 18.34 -7.10 13.96
CA GLU A 65 16.98 -7.32 13.42
C GLU A 65 16.08 -7.94 14.50
N ILE A 66 16.54 -9.00 15.15
CA ILE A 66 15.79 -9.70 16.20
C ILE A 66 15.55 -8.78 17.41
N GLN A 67 16.56 -8.02 17.83
CA GLN A 67 16.42 -7.08 18.94
C GLN A 67 15.42 -5.97 18.65
N ILE A 68 15.40 -5.44 17.42
CA ILE A 68 14.43 -4.45 16.99
C ILE A 68 13.03 -5.07 16.99
N MET A 69 12.85 -6.19 16.29
CA MET A 69 11.55 -6.87 16.18
C MET A 69 10.93 -7.21 17.53
N LYS A 70 11.73 -7.60 18.54
CA LYS A 70 11.26 -7.87 19.90
C LYS A 70 10.75 -6.64 20.67
N LYS A 71 11.15 -5.43 20.28
CA LYS A 71 10.72 -4.17 20.91
C LYS A 71 9.47 -3.59 20.28
N LEU A 72 9.14 -4.00 19.05
CA LEU A 72 8.05 -3.44 18.28
C LEU A 72 6.73 -4.14 18.58
N LYS A 73 5.67 -3.34 18.71
CA LYS A 73 4.30 -3.79 18.92
C LYS A 73 3.34 -2.80 18.28
N HIS A 74 2.86 -3.14 17.08
CA HIS A 74 1.96 -2.30 16.31
C HIS A 74 1.05 -3.17 15.42
N PRO A 75 -0.24 -2.85 15.22
CA PRO A 75 -1.14 -3.64 14.37
C PRO A 75 -0.61 -3.83 12.94
N ASN A 76 0.12 -2.85 12.40
CA ASN A 76 0.65 -2.85 11.03
C ASN A 76 2.15 -3.15 10.92
N VAL A 77 2.76 -3.71 11.97
CA VAL A 77 4.12 -4.28 11.92
C VAL A 77 4.04 -5.70 12.45
N VAL A 78 4.66 -6.67 11.79
CA VAL A 78 4.63 -8.06 12.24
C VAL A 78 5.26 -8.19 13.63
N THR A 79 4.54 -8.83 14.53
CA THR A 79 4.94 -8.98 15.93
C THR A 79 5.86 -10.19 16.09
N ALA A 80 7.02 -9.99 16.73
CA ALA A 80 7.87 -11.08 17.17
C ALA A 80 7.17 -11.91 18.25
N ARG A 81 7.34 -13.24 18.20
CA ARG A 81 6.88 -14.18 19.22
C ARG A 81 8.07 -14.79 19.94
N GLU A 82 7.79 -15.36 21.11
CA GLU A 82 8.77 -16.22 21.76
C GLU A 82 9.02 -17.46 20.90
N VAL A 83 10.28 -17.88 20.85
CA VAL A 83 10.67 -19.10 20.14
C VAL A 83 10.31 -20.27 21.05
N PRO A 84 9.47 -21.23 20.60
CA PRO A 84 9.16 -22.42 21.40
C PRO A 84 10.44 -23.17 21.78
N GLU A 85 10.51 -23.67 23.01
CA GLU A 85 11.71 -24.32 23.54
C GLU A 85 12.13 -25.52 22.67
N GLU A 86 11.14 -26.27 22.18
CA GLU A 86 11.30 -27.44 21.32
C GLU A 86 11.92 -27.08 19.95
N MET A 87 11.78 -25.82 19.52
CA MET A 87 12.34 -25.33 18.25
C MET A 87 13.75 -24.78 18.37
N THR A 88 14.28 -24.59 19.58
CA THR A 88 15.61 -23.97 19.76
C THR A 88 16.73 -24.77 19.08
N HIS A 89 16.58 -26.09 19.00
CA HIS A 89 17.50 -27.01 18.32
C HIS A 89 17.45 -26.94 16.78
N ILE A 90 16.47 -26.25 16.21
CA ILE A 90 16.36 -26.04 14.76
C ILE A 90 17.50 -25.15 14.24
N SER A 91 18.06 -24.30 15.11
CA SER A 91 19.13 -23.39 14.68
C SER A 91 20.34 -24.18 14.17
N LEU A 92 20.74 -23.91 12.94
CA LEU A 92 21.88 -24.57 12.29
C LEU A 92 23.23 -24.00 12.73
N ASN A 93 23.23 -22.88 13.44
CA ASN A 93 24.42 -22.18 13.90
C ASN A 93 24.13 -21.54 15.27
N ARG A 94 25.10 -20.80 15.82
CA ARG A 94 24.92 -20.13 17.13
C ARG A 94 24.02 -18.89 17.06
N LEU A 95 23.39 -18.61 15.92
CA LEU A 95 22.55 -17.44 15.76
C LEU A 95 21.14 -17.71 16.32
N PRO A 96 20.51 -16.68 16.93
CA PRO A 96 19.16 -16.81 17.45
C PRO A 96 18.13 -16.97 16.33
N LEU A 97 17.04 -17.70 16.62
CA LEU A 97 15.87 -17.79 15.75
C LEU A 97 14.96 -16.57 15.94
N LEU A 98 14.15 -16.27 14.92
CA LEU A 98 13.10 -15.26 15.00
C LEU A 98 11.75 -15.90 14.72
N ALA A 99 10.96 -16.13 15.77
CA ALA A 99 9.56 -16.48 15.65
C ALA A 99 8.70 -15.22 15.50
N MET A 100 7.69 -15.27 14.65
CA MET A 100 6.80 -14.17 14.33
C MET A 100 5.36 -14.67 14.20
N GLU A 101 4.39 -13.76 14.34
CA GLU A 101 3.03 -14.06 13.91
C GLU A 101 2.98 -14.44 12.42
N TYR A 102 2.17 -15.46 12.09
CA TYR A 102 1.92 -15.85 10.71
C TYR A 102 0.79 -15.02 10.10
N CYS A 103 1.03 -14.47 8.91
CA CYS A 103 0.05 -13.72 8.14
C CYS A 103 -0.48 -14.57 6.98
N SER A 104 -1.77 -14.94 7.03
CA SER A 104 -2.32 -16.05 6.23
C SER A 104 -2.70 -15.71 4.79
N ARG A 105 -2.66 -14.44 4.38
CA ARG A 105 -3.07 -14.00 3.04
C ARG A 105 -1.90 -13.77 2.08
N GLY A 106 -0.69 -14.15 2.49
CA GLY A 106 0.53 -13.98 1.70
C GLY A 106 1.02 -12.53 1.71
N ASP A 107 1.86 -12.18 0.73
CA ASP A 107 2.45 -10.85 0.55
C ASP A 107 1.71 -10.01 -0.51
N LEU A 108 1.90 -8.70 -0.48
CA LEU A 108 1.27 -7.74 -1.39
C LEU A 108 1.71 -7.96 -2.84
N ARG A 109 2.95 -8.44 -3.09
CA ARG A 109 3.38 -8.80 -4.45
C ARG A 109 2.49 -9.90 -5.04
N LYS A 110 2.16 -10.94 -4.27
CA LYS A 110 1.22 -11.99 -4.71
C LYS A 110 -0.19 -11.44 -4.98
N LEU A 111 -0.64 -10.43 -4.24
CA LEU A 111 -1.93 -9.77 -4.49
C LEU A 111 -1.89 -8.96 -5.80
N LEU A 112 -0.84 -8.18 -6.03
CA LEU A 112 -0.65 -7.39 -7.26
C LEU A 112 -0.47 -8.27 -8.50
N GLY A 113 0.15 -9.44 -8.36
CA GLY A 113 0.36 -10.39 -9.46
C GLY A 113 -0.90 -11.15 -9.90
N ARG A 114 -2.06 -10.92 -9.27
CA ARG A 114 -3.30 -11.59 -9.67
C ARG A 114 -3.87 -10.98 -10.96
N PRO A 115 -4.37 -11.79 -11.90
CA PRO A 115 -4.92 -11.28 -13.17
C PRO A 115 -6.01 -10.23 -13.00
N GLU A 116 -6.84 -10.31 -11.96
CA GLU A 116 -7.89 -9.31 -11.69
C GLU A 116 -7.35 -7.93 -11.27
N ASN A 117 -6.07 -7.83 -10.90
CA ASN A 117 -5.42 -6.63 -10.38
C ASN A 117 -4.38 -6.04 -11.34
N THR A 118 -4.32 -6.50 -12.60
CA THR A 118 -3.34 -6.00 -13.59
C THR A 118 -3.48 -4.52 -13.90
N CYS A 119 -4.69 -3.96 -13.71
CA CYS A 119 -4.99 -2.54 -13.85
C CYS A 119 -5.18 -1.86 -12.49
N GLY A 120 -4.46 -2.33 -11.47
CA GLY A 120 -4.52 -1.83 -10.11
C GLY A 120 -5.58 -2.51 -9.23
N LEU A 121 -5.44 -2.29 -7.92
CA LEU A 121 -6.34 -2.78 -6.89
C LEU A 121 -7.65 -1.98 -6.86
N ARG A 122 -8.67 -2.56 -6.23
CA ARG A 122 -9.91 -1.83 -5.92
C ARG A 122 -9.65 -0.70 -4.91
N GLU A 123 -10.45 0.36 -4.98
CA GLU A 123 -10.32 1.53 -4.12
C GLU A 123 -10.24 1.17 -2.63
N VAL A 124 -11.12 0.30 -2.14
CA VAL A 124 -11.10 -0.12 -0.73
C VAL A 124 -9.75 -0.72 -0.32
N ASN A 125 -9.12 -1.52 -1.18
CA ASN A 125 -7.85 -2.15 -0.86
C ASN A 125 -6.69 -1.15 -0.92
N VAL A 126 -6.76 -0.16 -1.82
CA VAL A 126 -5.81 0.98 -1.83
C VAL A 126 -5.94 1.80 -0.56
N LEU A 127 -7.16 2.13 -0.12
CA LEU A 127 -7.37 2.89 1.13
C LEU A 127 -6.94 2.10 2.37
N GLU A 128 -7.19 0.79 2.41
CA GLU A 128 -6.70 -0.09 3.49
C GLU A 128 -5.16 -0.11 3.55
N LEU A 129 -4.49 -0.22 2.39
CA LEU A 129 -3.04 -0.15 2.29
C LEU A 129 -2.51 1.21 2.79
N LEU A 130 -3.09 2.32 2.34
CA LEU A 130 -2.71 3.67 2.73
C LEU A 130 -2.78 3.84 4.25
N HIS A 131 -3.91 3.42 4.84
CA HIS A 131 -4.12 3.44 6.29
C HIS A 131 -3.07 2.60 7.01
N ASP A 132 -2.96 1.32 6.65
CA ASP A 132 -2.19 0.34 7.41
C ASP A 132 -0.69 0.55 7.27
N VAL A 133 -0.19 0.65 6.05
CA VAL A 133 1.24 0.83 5.80
C VAL A 133 1.69 2.23 6.22
N GLY A 134 0.85 3.26 5.98
CA GLY A 134 1.12 4.62 6.44
C GLY A 134 1.23 4.71 7.97
N SER A 135 0.36 4.00 8.70
CA SER A 135 0.43 3.88 10.16
C SER A 135 1.68 3.11 10.62
N GLY A 136 2.01 2.00 9.96
CA GLY A 136 3.21 1.22 10.24
C GLY A 136 4.51 2.02 10.05
N ILE A 137 4.62 2.80 8.98
CA ILE A 137 5.80 3.64 8.71
C ILE A 137 5.94 4.72 9.79
N GLN A 138 4.87 5.44 10.13
CA GLN A 138 4.89 6.44 11.20
C GLN A 138 5.34 5.81 12.53
N TYR A 139 4.81 4.65 12.90
CA TYR A 139 5.21 3.93 14.11
C TYR A 139 6.71 3.58 14.12
N LEU A 140 7.25 3.07 13.01
CA LEU A 140 8.69 2.77 12.90
C LEU A 140 9.52 4.04 13.08
N HIS A 141 9.14 5.13 12.41
CA HIS A 141 9.87 6.40 12.46
C HIS A 141 9.81 7.06 13.84
N ASP A 142 8.67 6.97 14.53
CA ASP A 142 8.53 7.41 15.92
C ASP A 142 9.45 6.63 16.87
N ASN A 143 9.64 5.34 16.61
CA ASN A 143 10.61 4.47 17.28
C ASN A 143 12.03 4.57 16.71
N LYS A 144 12.33 5.62 15.93
CA LYS A 144 13.66 5.91 15.39
C LYS A 144 14.20 4.85 14.43
N ILE A 145 13.32 4.10 13.78
CA ILE A 145 13.66 3.02 12.85
C ILE A 145 13.29 3.42 11.43
N ILE A 146 14.26 3.43 10.52
CA ILE A 146 14.02 3.55 9.06
C ILE A 146 14.08 2.15 8.45
N HIS A 147 13.08 1.79 7.63
CA HIS A 147 12.95 0.45 7.04
C HIS A 147 13.97 0.20 5.91
N ARG A 148 14.07 1.12 4.95
CA ARG A 148 15.01 1.16 3.80
C ARG A 148 14.82 0.11 2.69
N ASP A 149 13.96 -0.88 2.88
CA ASP A 149 13.60 -1.86 1.83
C ASP A 149 12.08 -2.08 1.77
N LEU A 150 11.28 -1.00 1.84
CA LEU A 150 9.83 -1.11 1.66
C LEU A 150 9.53 -1.46 0.21
N LYS A 151 8.76 -2.54 0.02
CA LYS A 151 8.36 -3.07 -1.28
C LYS A 151 7.19 -4.04 -1.10
N PRO A 152 6.44 -4.39 -2.15
CA PRO A 152 5.28 -5.28 -2.01
C PRO A 152 5.59 -6.66 -1.41
N GLU A 153 6.79 -7.19 -1.61
CA GLU A 153 7.23 -8.45 -1.01
C GLU A 153 7.38 -8.37 0.52
N ASN A 154 7.60 -7.16 1.06
CA ASN A 154 7.80 -6.89 2.49
C ASN A 154 6.53 -6.38 3.19
N ILE A 155 5.38 -6.46 2.52
CA ILE A 155 4.06 -6.17 3.11
C ILE A 155 3.26 -7.48 3.10
N VAL A 156 3.03 -8.06 4.27
CA VAL A 156 2.21 -9.27 4.42
C VAL A 156 0.79 -8.93 4.83
N LEU A 157 -0.13 -9.82 4.48
CA LEU A 157 -1.56 -9.61 4.57
C LEU A 157 -2.16 -10.59 5.56
N GLN A 158 -3.01 -10.08 6.46
CA GLN A 158 -3.75 -10.88 7.43
C GLN A 158 -5.24 -10.55 7.34
N ASP A 159 -6.08 -11.58 7.40
CA ASP A 159 -7.53 -11.40 7.56
C ASP A 159 -7.84 -11.18 9.04
N VAL A 160 -8.43 -10.03 9.37
CA VAL A 160 -8.87 -9.70 10.72
C VAL A 160 -10.31 -9.21 10.62
N ASP A 161 -11.25 -10.01 11.14
CA ASP A 161 -12.69 -9.71 11.15
C ASP A 161 -13.26 -9.33 9.76
N GLY A 162 -12.78 -9.99 8.70
CA GLY A 162 -13.21 -9.75 7.31
C GLY A 162 -12.58 -8.52 6.65
N ARG A 163 -11.64 -7.85 7.34
CA ARG A 163 -10.81 -6.77 6.80
C ARG A 163 -9.42 -7.31 6.44
N LEU A 164 -8.87 -6.84 5.32
CA LEU A 164 -7.50 -7.17 4.93
C LEU A 164 -6.53 -6.19 5.61
N VAL A 165 -5.80 -6.67 6.61
CA VAL A 165 -4.81 -5.88 7.35
C VAL A 165 -3.43 -6.05 6.74
N HIS A 166 -2.77 -4.94 6.43
CA HIS A 166 -1.41 -4.91 5.90
C HIS A 166 -0.40 -4.73 7.03
N LYS A 167 0.66 -5.53 7.02
CA LYS A 167 1.72 -5.53 8.03
C LYS A 167 3.09 -5.51 7.38
N ILE A 168 3.96 -4.63 7.87
CA ILE A 168 5.36 -4.52 7.44
C ILE A 168 6.17 -5.68 8.06
N ILE A 169 7.02 -6.31 7.25
CA ILE A 169 7.99 -7.35 7.67
C ILE A 169 9.42 -6.98 7.25
N ASP A 170 10.39 -7.78 7.70
CA ASP A 170 11.79 -7.78 7.27
C ASP A 170 12.55 -6.48 7.56
N LEU A 171 12.74 -6.21 8.85
CA LEU A 171 13.61 -5.15 9.36
C LEU A 171 15.11 -5.51 9.25
N GLY A 172 15.47 -6.52 8.45
CA GLY A 172 16.85 -6.90 8.24
C GLY A 172 17.68 -5.74 7.69
N TYR A 173 17.08 -4.85 6.89
CA TYR A 173 17.72 -3.63 6.39
C TYR A 173 17.44 -2.41 7.25
N ALA A 174 16.78 -2.52 8.40
CA ALA A 174 16.44 -1.35 9.19
C ALA A 174 17.67 -0.72 9.88
N LYS A 175 17.60 0.58 10.19
CA LYS A 175 18.64 1.30 10.96
C LYS A 175 18.02 2.22 12.02
N ASP A 176 18.68 2.28 13.17
CA ASP A 176 18.35 3.16 14.30
C ASP A 176 18.94 4.57 14.10
N LEU A 177 18.14 5.61 14.29
CA LEU A 177 18.53 7.02 14.13
C LEU A 177 19.37 7.55 15.30
N ASP A 178 19.30 6.95 16.48
CA ASP A 178 19.97 7.46 17.70
C ASP A 178 21.51 7.38 17.65
N GLN A 179 22.08 6.75 16.62
CA GLN A 179 23.52 6.70 16.36
C GLN A 179 24.03 7.85 15.47
N GLY A 180 23.39 9.02 15.53
CA GLY A 180 23.92 10.31 15.05
C GLY A 180 24.40 10.38 13.60
N SER A 181 23.92 9.51 12.70
CA SER A 181 24.56 9.30 11.40
C SER A 181 23.61 9.46 10.21
N LEU A 182 23.93 10.45 9.38
CA LEU A 182 23.72 10.39 7.94
C LEU A 182 24.13 9.01 7.43
N CYS A 183 23.24 8.35 6.70
CA CYS A 183 23.42 6.96 6.32
C CYS A 183 24.01 6.86 4.90
N THR A 184 24.89 5.89 4.63
CA THR A 184 25.63 5.78 3.35
C THR A 184 25.61 4.38 2.71
N SER A 185 24.85 3.43 3.27
CA SER A 185 24.86 2.03 2.77
C SER A 185 23.90 1.82 1.60
N PHE A 186 24.41 1.31 0.47
CA PHE A 186 23.62 0.82 -0.68
C PHE A 186 22.96 -0.51 -0.32
N VAL A 187 21.65 -0.49 -0.06
CA VAL A 187 20.85 -1.67 0.27
C VAL A 187 19.41 -1.49 -0.22
N GLY A 188 18.75 -2.59 -0.56
CA GLY A 188 17.34 -2.61 -0.95
C GLY A 188 17.10 -3.18 -2.35
N THR A 189 15.83 -3.26 -2.72
CA THR A 189 15.38 -3.71 -4.05
C THR A 189 15.30 -2.49 -4.96
N LEU A 190 16.12 -2.49 -6.03
CA LEU A 190 16.37 -1.29 -6.85
C LEU A 190 15.09 -0.62 -7.37
N GLN A 191 14.03 -1.39 -7.61
CA GLN A 191 12.78 -0.91 -8.20
C GLN A 191 11.96 0.03 -7.29
N TYR A 192 12.21 0.05 -5.98
CA TYR A 192 11.52 0.90 -4.99
C TYR A 192 12.49 1.83 -4.25
N LEU A 193 13.75 1.86 -4.69
CA LEU A 193 14.82 2.56 -4.03
C LEU A 193 14.73 4.07 -4.29
N ALA A 194 14.92 4.87 -3.26
CA ALA A 194 14.95 6.32 -3.37
C ALA A 194 16.20 6.81 -4.16
N PRO A 195 16.09 7.89 -4.96
CA PRO A 195 17.18 8.40 -5.80
C PRO A 195 18.53 8.60 -5.09
N GLU A 196 18.52 9.18 -3.89
CA GLU A 196 19.71 9.49 -3.10
C GLU A 196 20.53 8.25 -2.71
N LEU A 197 19.89 7.08 -2.66
CA LEU A 197 20.57 5.82 -2.36
C LEU A 197 21.41 5.32 -3.55
N PHE A 198 21.07 5.69 -4.80
CA PHE A 198 21.90 5.38 -5.97
C PHE A 198 23.21 6.17 -5.99
N TYR A 199 23.18 7.40 -5.48
CA TYR A 199 24.33 8.30 -5.44
C TYR A 199 25.16 8.16 -4.15
N THR A 200 24.82 7.20 -3.28
CA THR A 200 25.46 7.00 -1.96
C THR A 200 25.47 8.26 -1.09
N GLU A 201 24.49 9.14 -1.29
CA GLU A 201 24.37 10.38 -0.54
C GLU A 201 23.83 10.12 0.88
N PRO A 202 24.11 11.03 1.82
CA PRO A 202 23.41 11.07 3.09
C PRO A 202 21.88 11.07 2.95
N TYR A 203 21.20 10.14 3.62
CA TYR A 203 19.74 10.04 3.58
C TYR A 203 19.06 10.08 4.96
N THR A 204 17.75 10.33 4.94
CA THR A 204 16.88 10.42 6.13
C THR A 204 15.72 9.41 6.03
N GLY A 205 14.74 9.49 6.93
CA GLY A 205 13.51 8.67 6.85
C GLY A 205 12.69 8.87 5.57
N THR A 206 12.96 9.94 4.81
CA THR A 206 12.28 10.23 3.54
C THR A 206 12.52 9.19 2.45
N VAL A 207 13.50 8.29 2.59
CA VAL A 207 13.66 7.14 1.69
C VAL A 207 12.45 6.20 1.73
N ASP A 208 11.87 5.99 2.92
CA ASP A 208 10.69 5.15 3.09
C ASP A 208 9.45 5.79 2.45
N TYR A 209 9.42 7.13 2.34
CA TYR A 209 8.32 7.85 1.69
C TYR A 209 8.32 7.62 0.18
N TRP A 210 9.50 7.61 -0.44
CA TRP A 210 9.64 7.27 -1.86
C TRP A 210 9.20 5.83 -2.14
N SER A 211 9.69 4.88 -1.34
CA SER A 211 9.30 3.48 -1.45
C SER A 211 7.80 3.29 -1.22
N PHE A 212 7.19 4.04 -0.30
CA PHE A 212 5.75 4.01 -0.10
C PHE A 212 4.97 4.62 -1.26
N GLY A 213 5.38 5.80 -1.76
CA GLY A 213 4.76 6.44 -2.92
C GLY A 213 4.80 5.57 -4.17
N THR A 214 5.93 4.91 -4.43
CA THR A 214 6.08 3.98 -5.57
C THR A 214 5.17 2.76 -5.41
N MET A 215 5.03 2.20 -4.21
CA MET A 215 4.08 1.12 -3.92
C MET A 215 2.62 1.57 -4.07
N ILE A 216 2.26 2.76 -3.57
CA ILE A 216 0.90 3.30 -3.69
C ILE A 216 0.53 3.43 -5.16
N PHE A 217 1.41 4.03 -5.97
CA PHE A 217 1.20 4.18 -7.41
C PHE A 217 0.98 2.82 -8.08
N GLU A 218 1.84 1.84 -7.81
CA GLU A 218 1.70 0.48 -8.36
C GLU A 218 0.40 -0.20 -7.92
N CYS A 219 -0.03 0.01 -6.68
CA CYS A 219 -1.31 -0.49 -6.20
C CYS A 219 -2.51 0.16 -6.89
N CYS A 220 -2.36 1.40 -7.38
CA CYS A 220 -3.43 2.10 -8.11
C CYS A 220 -3.51 1.70 -9.58
N CYS A 221 -2.35 1.46 -10.21
CA CYS A 221 -2.24 1.35 -11.67
C CYS A 221 -1.80 -0.03 -12.17
N GLY A 222 -1.28 -0.90 -11.29
CA GLY A 222 -0.71 -2.21 -11.65
C GLY A 222 0.72 -2.16 -12.21
N LEU A 223 1.30 -0.97 -12.33
CA LEU A 223 2.66 -0.73 -12.84
C LEU A 223 3.39 0.33 -12.00
N ARG A 224 4.72 0.31 -12.02
CA ARG A 224 5.55 1.29 -11.29
C ARG A 224 5.54 2.67 -11.96
N PRO A 225 5.69 3.77 -11.19
CA PRO A 225 5.52 5.13 -11.71
C PRO A 225 6.51 5.55 -12.79
N PHE A 226 7.75 5.08 -12.71
CA PHE A 226 8.83 5.59 -13.56
C PHE A 226 9.40 4.47 -14.42
N LEU A 227 9.23 4.60 -15.74
CA LEU A 227 9.85 3.79 -16.80
C LEU A 227 9.91 2.30 -16.43
N HIS A 228 8.74 1.72 -16.12
CA HIS A 228 8.62 0.43 -15.45
C HIS A 228 9.23 -0.76 -16.20
N ASN A 229 9.42 -0.62 -17.52
CA ASN A 229 10.06 -1.60 -18.41
C ASN A 229 11.59 -1.54 -18.36
N LEU A 230 12.17 -0.45 -17.86
CA LEU A 230 13.61 -0.27 -17.74
C LEU A 230 14.12 -0.68 -16.35
N GLN A 231 15.38 -1.10 -16.29
CA GLN A 231 16.04 -1.28 -15.00
C GLN A 231 16.29 0.09 -14.34
N PRO A 232 16.24 0.19 -13.00
CA PRO A 232 16.43 1.45 -12.29
C PRO A 232 17.69 2.22 -12.65
N VAL A 233 18.81 1.51 -12.83
CA VAL A 233 20.08 2.13 -13.23
C VAL A 233 20.01 2.80 -14.61
N GLN A 234 19.08 2.36 -15.47
CA GLN A 234 18.90 2.92 -16.82
C GLN A 234 17.97 4.14 -16.79
N TRP A 235 16.89 4.11 -16.00
CA TRP A 235 15.94 5.22 -15.98
C TRP A 235 16.33 6.37 -15.05
N VAL A 236 17.18 6.14 -14.04
CA VAL A 236 17.53 7.16 -13.02
C VAL A 236 18.03 8.45 -13.63
N GLU A 237 18.91 8.40 -14.64
CA GLU A 237 19.43 9.61 -15.28
C GLU A 237 18.35 10.35 -16.09
N THR A 238 17.38 9.64 -16.65
CA THR A 238 16.24 10.25 -17.36
C THR A 238 15.24 10.88 -16.39
N VAL A 239 14.87 10.15 -15.33
CA VAL A 239 13.82 10.58 -14.39
C VAL A 239 14.31 11.67 -13.45
N LYS A 240 15.62 11.87 -13.34
CA LYS A 240 16.22 12.97 -12.59
C LYS A 240 15.72 14.35 -13.03
N ASP A 241 15.37 14.50 -14.31
CA ASP A 241 14.90 15.76 -14.90
C ASP A 241 13.39 15.99 -14.73
N LYS A 242 12.69 15.10 -14.01
CA LYS A 242 11.26 15.26 -13.72
C LYS A 242 10.95 16.62 -13.07
N GLY A 243 9.83 17.21 -13.43
CA GLY A 243 9.24 18.34 -12.72
C GLY A 243 8.85 17.97 -11.28
N SER A 244 8.72 18.95 -10.39
CA SER A 244 8.44 18.68 -8.97
C SER A 244 7.12 17.97 -8.73
N GLU A 245 6.12 18.17 -9.58
CA GLU A 245 4.77 17.57 -9.42
C GLU A 245 4.58 16.30 -10.26
N ASP A 246 5.57 15.88 -11.04
CA ASP A 246 5.41 14.67 -11.85
C ASP A 246 5.39 13.44 -10.93
N ILE A 247 4.43 12.56 -11.15
CA ILE A 247 4.28 11.32 -10.38
C ILE A 247 4.53 10.08 -11.24
N MET A 248 4.64 10.26 -12.56
CA MET A 248 4.96 9.18 -13.49
C MET A 248 5.84 9.64 -14.65
N ALA A 249 6.52 8.67 -15.25
CA ALA A 249 7.22 8.80 -16.52
C ALA A 249 7.04 7.51 -17.33
N GLU A 250 6.57 7.63 -18.57
CA GLU A 250 6.45 6.51 -19.52
C GLU A 250 7.09 6.84 -20.87
N GLU A 251 7.48 5.81 -21.62
CA GLU A 251 7.84 5.96 -23.04
C GLU A 251 6.55 5.95 -23.87
N ASP A 252 6.39 6.94 -24.74
CA ASP A 252 5.30 6.97 -25.72
C ASP A 252 5.60 6.04 -26.92
N GLU A 253 4.72 6.08 -27.93
CA GLU A 253 4.85 5.22 -29.13
C GLU A 253 6.09 5.54 -29.98
N ASP A 254 6.61 6.76 -29.88
CA ASP A 254 7.81 7.22 -30.58
C ASP A 254 9.09 6.92 -29.77
N GLY A 255 8.95 6.41 -28.53
CA GLY A 255 10.04 6.13 -27.60
C GLY A 255 10.51 7.36 -26.82
N GLU A 256 9.76 8.46 -26.86
CA GLU A 256 10.05 9.67 -26.11
C GLU A 256 9.48 9.57 -24.70
N VAL A 257 10.18 10.16 -23.73
CA VAL A 257 9.81 10.04 -22.32
C VAL A 257 8.84 11.16 -21.96
N VAL A 258 7.63 10.77 -21.58
CA VAL A 258 6.55 11.68 -21.19
C VAL A 258 6.37 11.63 -19.68
N PHE A 259 6.45 12.79 -19.04
CA PHE A 259 6.16 12.98 -17.62
C PHE A 259 4.70 13.43 -17.42
N SER A 260 4.09 13.00 -16.31
CA SER A 260 2.73 13.41 -15.96
C SER A 260 2.56 13.59 -14.46
N THR A 261 1.71 14.55 -14.09
CA THR A 261 1.29 14.85 -12.72
C THR A 261 0.03 14.10 -12.30
N CYS A 262 -0.60 13.37 -13.23
CA CYS A 262 -1.86 12.66 -13.04
C CYS A 262 -1.67 11.13 -13.08
N LEU A 263 -2.54 10.40 -12.38
CA LEU A 263 -2.57 8.93 -12.44
C LEU A 263 -3.02 8.46 -13.84
N PRO A 264 -2.36 7.44 -14.41
CA PRO A 264 -2.77 6.89 -15.70
C PRO A 264 -4.06 6.07 -15.56
N GLN A 265 -4.87 6.08 -16.62
CA GLN A 265 -6.02 5.20 -16.77
C GLN A 265 -5.62 3.91 -17.52
N PRO A 266 -6.30 2.78 -17.28
CA PRO A 266 -7.42 2.59 -16.35
C PRO A 266 -6.98 2.36 -14.89
N HIS A 267 -7.80 2.82 -13.93
CA HIS A 267 -7.70 2.46 -12.51
C HIS A 267 -9.08 2.37 -11.85
N HIS A 268 -9.17 1.81 -10.65
CA HIS A 268 -10.45 1.58 -9.94
C HIS A 268 -10.84 2.68 -8.94
N LEU A 269 -10.10 3.78 -8.87
CA LEU A 269 -10.35 4.87 -7.93
C LEU A 269 -11.45 5.81 -8.42
N SER A 270 -12.25 6.29 -7.48
CA SER A 270 -13.24 7.34 -7.66
C SER A 270 -12.57 8.71 -7.76
N ARG A 271 -13.21 9.63 -8.48
CA ARG A 271 -12.69 11.00 -8.67
C ARG A 271 -12.41 11.73 -7.34
N ALA A 272 -13.18 11.43 -6.31
CA ALA A 272 -13.02 12.01 -4.98
C ALA A 272 -11.70 11.59 -4.29
N VAL A 273 -11.18 10.41 -4.63
CA VAL A 273 -9.92 9.86 -4.08
C VAL A 273 -8.72 10.24 -4.95
N VAL A 274 -8.89 10.29 -6.28
CA VAL A 274 -7.80 10.56 -7.23
C VAL A 274 -7.09 11.89 -6.93
N GLU A 275 -7.82 13.00 -6.86
CA GLU A 275 -7.19 14.32 -6.72
C GLU A 275 -6.38 14.47 -5.40
N PRO A 276 -6.90 14.08 -4.22
CA PRO A 276 -6.07 14.09 -3.01
C PRO A 276 -4.90 13.11 -3.08
N LEU A 277 -5.08 11.94 -3.70
CA LEU A 277 -4.04 10.92 -3.79
C LEU A 277 -2.88 11.36 -4.70
N GLU A 278 -3.17 12.01 -5.82
CA GLU A 278 -2.16 12.62 -6.69
C GLU A 278 -1.31 13.63 -5.91
N LYS A 279 -1.92 14.49 -5.09
CA LYS A 279 -1.19 15.44 -4.22
C LYS A 279 -0.30 14.73 -3.19
N ILE A 280 -0.76 13.61 -2.62
CA ILE A 280 0.07 12.80 -1.71
C ILE A 280 1.25 12.18 -2.46
N LEU A 281 1.01 11.62 -3.65
CA LEU A 281 2.05 11.04 -4.50
C LEU A 281 3.07 12.08 -4.95
N GLN A 282 2.64 13.28 -5.31
CA GLN A 282 3.52 14.42 -5.62
C GLN A 282 4.50 14.71 -4.48
N LEU A 283 4.06 14.64 -3.22
CA LEU A 283 4.94 14.83 -2.06
C LEU A 283 5.86 13.63 -1.80
N MET A 284 5.36 12.40 -1.98
CA MET A 284 6.11 11.17 -1.69
C MET A 284 7.13 10.84 -2.80
N LEU A 285 6.84 11.20 -4.05
CA LEU A 285 7.67 10.98 -5.24
C LEU A 285 8.49 12.22 -5.64
N GLN A 286 8.73 13.14 -4.70
CA GLN A 286 9.71 14.20 -4.90
C GLN A 286 11.10 13.58 -5.07
N TRP A 287 11.81 14.01 -6.13
CA TRP A 287 13.20 13.64 -6.34
C TRP A 287 14.09 14.15 -5.20
N ASP A 288 13.95 15.45 -4.88
CA ASP A 288 14.69 16.12 -3.82
C ASP A 288 14.35 15.52 -2.44
N PRO A 289 15.31 14.87 -1.75
CA PRO A 289 15.05 14.19 -0.48
C PRO A 289 14.72 15.14 0.67
N VAL A 290 15.04 16.44 0.57
CA VAL A 290 14.73 17.47 1.57
C VAL A 290 13.30 17.96 1.43
N LYS A 291 12.80 18.07 0.19
CA LYS A 291 11.41 18.47 -0.09
C LYS A 291 10.43 17.31 0.04
N ARG A 292 10.91 16.07 -0.08
CA ARG A 292 10.08 14.86 -0.03
C ARG A 292 9.34 14.74 1.30
N GLY A 293 8.04 14.47 1.22
CA GLY A 293 7.12 14.44 2.35
C GLY A 293 6.56 15.81 2.76
N GLY A 294 7.04 16.89 2.16
CA GLY A 294 6.59 18.25 2.41
C GLY A 294 7.01 18.81 3.78
N VAL A 295 6.50 19.99 4.11
CA VAL A 295 6.83 20.68 5.36
C VAL A 295 6.32 19.86 6.55
N VAL A 296 7.17 19.72 7.57
CA VAL A 296 6.80 19.05 8.82
C VAL A 296 6.02 20.03 9.69
N HIS A 297 4.84 19.63 10.13
CA HIS A 297 3.98 20.47 10.95
C HIS A 297 4.65 20.75 12.33
N PRO A 298 4.73 22.01 12.78
CA PRO A 298 5.52 22.39 13.96
C PRO A 298 5.12 21.66 15.25
N ASN A 299 3.81 21.46 15.45
CA ASN A 299 3.24 20.88 16.68
C ASN A 299 3.21 19.35 16.68
N THR A 300 2.61 18.74 15.64
CA THR A 300 2.43 17.29 15.54
C THR A 300 3.72 16.57 15.15
N LYS A 301 4.73 17.29 14.61
CA LYS A 301 5.94 16.73 13.98
C LYS A 301 5.63 15.78 12.81
N LYS A 302 4.39 15.80 12.31
CA LYS A 302 3.95 14.99 11.19
C LYS A 302 4.31 15.67 9.87
N PRO A 303 4.90 14.97 8.89
CA PRO A 303 5.10 15.48 7.54
C PRO A 303 3.77 15.72 6.81
N LEU A 304 3.70 16.75 5.97
CA LEU A 304 2.51 17.11 5.20
C LEU A 304 1.92 15.92 4.41
N CYS A 305 2.74 15.03 3.84
CA CYS A 305 2.24 13.87 3.10
C CYS A 305 1.36 12.93 3.96
N PHE A 306 1.69 12.76 5.25
CA PHE A 306 0.87 11.96 6.16
C PHE A 306 -0.34 12.73 6.68
N GLU A 307 -0.27 14.05 6.79
CA GLU A 307 -1.45 14.87 7.11
C GLU A 307 -2.50 14.82 5.99
N LEU A 308 -2.06 14.92 4.73
CA LEU A 308 -2.94 14.75 3.57
C LEU A 308 -3.49 13.32 3.47
N LEU A 309 -2.69 12.32 3.83
CA LEU A 309 -3.13 10.94 3.89
C LEU A 309 -4.22 10.74 4.96
N ASP A 310 -4.05 11.31 6.17
CA ASP A 310 -5.07 11.28 7.22
C ASP A 310 -6.36 12.00 6.76
N GLN A 311 -6.22 13.14 6.08
CA GLN A 311 -7.36 13.88 5.51
C GLN A 311 -8.11 13.04 4.48
N LEU A 312 -7.39 12.42 3.53
CA LEU A 312 -7.97 11.53 2.52
C LEU A 312 -8.73 10.37 3.17
N LEU A 313 -8.12 9.68 4.14
CA LEU A 313 -8.75 8.55 4.84
C LEU A 313 -9.95 8.95 5.71
N SER A 314 -10.04 10.22 6.10
CA SER A 314 -11.18 10.77 6.85
C SER A 314 -12.37 11.19 5.97
N LEU A 315 -12.19 11.25 4.63
CA LEU A 315 -13.24 11.68 3.72
C LEU A 315 -14.45 10.75 3.81
N LYS A 316 -15.63 11.35 3.88
CA LYS A 316 -16.91 10.65 3.74
C LYS A 316 -17.44 10.92 2.33
N VAL A 317 -17.34 9.94 1.44
CA VAL A 317 -17.76 10.08 0.05
C VAL A 317 -19.08 9.36 -0.17
N VAL A 318 -20.06 10.05 -0.77
CA VAL A 318 -21.27 9.43 -1.32
C VAL A 318 -21.13 9.28 -2.83
N HIS A 319 -21.52 8.12 -3.35
CA HIS A 319 -21.51 7.86 -4.79
C HIS A 319 -22.94 7.86 -5.32
N VAL A 320 -23.26 8.80 -6.20
CA VAL A 320 -24.59 9.00 -6.77
C VAL A 320 -24.59 8.42 -8.19
N LEU A 321 -25.28 7.29 -8.38
CA LEU A 321 -25.51 6.71 -9.70
C LEU A 321 -26.73 7.38 -10.33
N ASN A 322 -26.51 8.16 -11.39
CA ASN A 322 -27.58 8.78 -12.14
C ASN A 322 -28.24 7.76 -13.07
N MET A 323 -29.47 7.37 -12.76
CA MET A 323 -30.22 6.36 -13.52
C MET A 323 -30.65 6.84 -14.91
N GLY A 324 -30.65 8.16 -15.14
CA GLY A 324 -30.90 8.80 -16.43
C GLY A 324 -29.73 8.74 -17.41
N THR A 325 -28.51 8.54 -16.91
CA THR A 325 -27.30 8.59 -17.75
C THR A 325 -26.36 7.40 -17.54
N ALA A 326 -26.63 6.56 -16.54
CA ALA A 326 -25.75 5.51 -16.04
C ALA A 326 -24.35 6.00 -15.62
N ARG A 327 -24.22 7.28 -15.24
CA ARG A 327 -22.97 7.88 -14.76
C ARG A 327 -22.90 7.88 -13.24
N LEU A 328 -21.75 7.53 -12.72
CA LEU A 328 -21.45 7.57 -11.29
C LEU A 328 -20.75 8.88 -10.94
N HIS A 329 -21.32 9.63 -10.02
CA HIS A 329 -20.78 10.89 -9.49
C HIS A 329 -20.35 10.67 -8.04
N SER A 330 -19.22 11.23 -7.62
CA SER A 330 -18.68 11.02 -6.26
C SER A 330 -18.54 12.36 -5.54
N PHE A 331 -19.19 12.50 -4.39
CA PHE A 331 -19.24 13.75 -3.64
C PHE A 331 -18.65 13.55 -2.23
N PRO A 332 -17.51 14.18 -1.92
CA PRO A 332 -17.06 14.32 -0.54
C PRO A 332 -18.09 15.13 0.26
N LEU A 333 -18.46 14.63 1.43
CA LEU A 333 -19.44 15.22 2.33
C LEU A 333 -18.75 15.91 3.50
N SER A 334 -19.19 17.13 3.80
CA SER A 334 -18.81 17.78 5.06
C SER A 334 -19.62 17.19 6.24
N PRO A 335 -19.09 17.18 7.48
CA PRO A 335 -19.76 16.55 8.63
C PRO A 335 -21.21 16.99 8.85
N ASP A 336 -21.48 18.29 8.64
CA ASP A 336 -22.79 18.91 8.87
C ASP A 336 -23.54 19.25 7.57
N GLU A 337 -23.12 18.69 6.43
CA GLU A 337 -23.75 18.96 5.14
C GLU A 337 -25.21 18.49 5.13
N SER A 338 -26.13 19.37 4.75
CA SER A 338 -27.55 19.05 4.60
C SER A 338 -27.83 18.31 3.29
N VAL A 339 -28.91 17.53 3.23
CA VAL A 339 -29.35 16.88 1.98
C VAL A 339 -29.60 17.92 0.89
N ASN A 340 -30.16 19.09 1.23
CA ASN A 340 -30.41 20.15 0.25
C ASN A 340 -29.10 20.69 -0.37
N SER A 341 -28.03 20.86 0.43
CA SER A 341 -26.70 21.23 -0.09
C SER A 341 -26.16 20.18 -1.06
N LEU A 342 -26.27 18.90 -0.70
CA LEU A 342 -25.88 17.80 -1.57
C LEU A 342 -26.69 17.82 -2.89
N GLN A 343 -28.00 17.99 -2.83
CA GLN A 343 -28.87 18.06 -4.01
C GLN A 343 -28.47 19.21 -4.95
N THR A 344 -28.09 20.39 -4.42
CA THR A 344 -27.57 21.50 -5.23
C THR A 344 -26.23 21.17 -5.91
N ARG A 345 -25.38 20.35 -5.28
CA ARG A 345 -24.13 19.87 -5.91
C ARG A 345 -24.42 18.82 -6.99
N VAL A 346 -25.33 17.89 -6.72
CA VAL A 346 -25.82 16.90 -7.67
C VAL A 346 -26.44 17.57 -8.90
N GLU A 347 -27.24 18.62 -8.71
CA GLU A 347 -27.85 19.40 -9.79
C GLU A 347 -26.78 19.99 -10.72
N ARG A 348 -25.70 20.55 -10.16
CA ARG A 348 -24.60 21.13 -10.94
C ARG A 348 -23.88 20.11 -11.84
N GLU A 349 -23.75 18.86 -11.41
CA GLU A 349 -23.06 17.83 -12.19
C GLU A 349 -23.99 17.01 -13.09
N THR A 350 -25.27 16.90 -12.75
CA THR A 350 -26.22 16.02 -13.46
C THR A 350 -27.24 16.78 -14.31
N GLY A 351 -27.45 18.07 -14.04
CA GLY A 351 -28.50 18.88 -14.64
C GLY A 351 -29.91 18.61 -14.10
N VAL A 352 -30.09 17.63 -13.20
CA VAL A 352 -31.41 17.33 -12.60
C VAL A 352 -31.68 18.34 -11.49
N ALA A 353 -32.71 19.17 -11.64
CA ALA A 353 -33.04 20.22 -10.70
C ALA A 353 -33.33 19.65 -9.29
N ALA A 354 -32.84 20.28 -8.21
CA ALA A 354 -32.94 19.73 -6.85
C ALA A 354 -34.37 19.30 -6.43
N ARG A 355 -35.40 20.04 -6.88
CA ARG A 355 -36.82 19.72 -6.62
C ARG A 355 -37.30 18.44 -7.33
N ASP A 356 -36.68 18.12 -8.45
CA ASP A 356 -37.01 17.02 -9.35
C ASP A 356 -36.15 15.77 -9.07
N GLN A 357 -35.17 15.88 -8.17
CA GLN A 357 -34.35 14.76 -7.72
C GLN A 357 -35.12 13.84 -6.77
N GLU A 358 -35.08 12.54 -7.07
CA GLU A 358 -35.42 11.46 -6.14
C GLU A 358 -34.19 10.59 -5.90
N ILE A 359 -33.54 10.79 -4.75
CA ILE A 359 -32.34 10.04 -4.37
C ILE A 359 -32.74 8.91 -3.43
N LEU A 360 -32.51 7.67 -3.86
CA LEU A 360 -32.85 6.46 -3.12
C LEU A 360 -31.59 5.76 -2.58
N LEU A 361 -31.68 5.28 -1.34
CA LEU A 361 -30.73 4.33 -0.78
C LEU A 361 -30.89 2.97 -1.48
N LYS A 362 -29.90 2.08 -1.31
CA LYS A 362 -29.93 0.70 -1.83
C LYS A 362 -31.14 -0.13 -1.41
N VAL A 363 -31.74 0.21 -0.27
CA VAL A 363 -32.97 -0.42 0.25
C VAL A 363 -34.27 0.15 -0.37
N GLY A 364 -34.16 1.09 -1.32
CA GLY A 364 -35.31 1.73 -1.98
C GLY A 364 -35.96 2.87 -1.18
N VAL A 365 -35.32 3.33 -0.11
CA VAL A 365 -35.83 4.39 0.76
C VAL A 365 -35.24 5.74 0.33
N SER A 366 -36.07 6.77 0.19
CA SER A 366 -35.61 8.14 -0.11
C SER A 366 -34.82 8.74 1.05
N LEU A 367 -33.89 9.64 0.76
CA LEU A 367 -33.15 10.37 1.79
C LEU A 367 -34.09 11.20 2.68
N ASP A 368 -33.86 11.15 4.00
CA ASP A 368 -34.60 11.99 4.94
C ASP A 368 -34.02 13.42 4.92
N PRO A 369 -34.74 14.44 4.45
CA PRO A 369 -34.22 15.80 4.32
C PRO A 369 -33.94 16.47 5.67
N ARG A 370 -34.45 15.92 6.78
CA ARG A 370 -34.21 16.42 8.14
C ARG A 370 -32.90 15.90 8.73
N LYS A 371 -32.32 14.87 8.12
CA LYS A 371 -31.03 14.29 8.52
C LYS A 371 -29.91 14.89 7.67
N PRO A 372 -28.66 14.89 8.18
CA PRO A 372 -27.50 15.28 7.36
C PRO A 372 -27.30 14.33 6.18
N ALA A 373 -26.63 14.81 5.13
CA ALA A 373 -26.31 14.05 3.92
C ALA A 373 -25.47 12.79 4.22
N ARG A 374 -24.69 12.81 5.31
CA ARG A 374 -23.91 11.66 5.79
C ARG A 374 -24.73 10.40 6.07
N GLN A 375 -26.07 10.49 6.12
CA GLN A 375 -26.95 9.31 6.18
C GLN A 375 -26.73 8.32 5.02
N CYS A 376 -26.13 8.77 3.92
CA CYS A 376 -25.81 7.94 2.75
C CYS A 376 -24.54 7.10 2.92
N VAL A 377 -23.74 7.37 3.96
CA VAL A 377 -22.40 6.81 4.13
C VAL A 377 -22.38 5.92 5.36
N THR A 378 -21.79 4.74 5.23
CA THR A 378 -21.56 3.83 6.36
C THR A 378 -20.18 4.04 6.98
N GLU A 379 -20.03 3.72 8.27
CA GLU A 379 -18.73 3.82 8.95
C GLU A 379 -17.76 2.72 8.49
N GLY A 380 -16.46 3.04 8.54
CA GLY A 380 -15.35 2.18 8.12
C GLY A 380 -14.92 2.37 6.66
N LEU A 381 -13.75 1.83 6.31
CA LEU A 381 -13.29 1.74 4.92
C LEU A 381 -14.08 0.63 4.21
N LYS A 382 -14.86 0.99 3.19
CA LYS A 382 -15.63 0.06 2.38
C LYS A 382 -15.56 0.47 0.92
N ASP A 383 -15.85 -0.48 0.05
CA ASP A 383 -15.94 -0.22 -1.39
C ASP A 383 -17.07 0.78 -1.70
N TRP A 384 -16.94 1.53 -2.79
CA TRP A 384 -17.86 2.61 -3.16
C TRP A 384 -19.31 2.12 -3.32
N ASP A 385 -19.51 0.86 -3.72
CA ASP A 385 -20.80 0.17 -3.79
C ASP A 385 -21.59 0.16 -2.48
N SER A 386 -20.89 0.29 -1.34
CA SER A 386 -21.49 0.31 0.00
C SER A 386 -22.14 1.65 0.32
N ASN A 387 -21.64 2.74 -0.26
CA ASN A 387 -22.09 4.12 -0.04
C ASN A 387 -22.77 4.69 -1.30
N MET A 388 -23.26 3.81 -2.17
CA MET A 388 -23.94 4.18 -3.40
C MET A 388 -25.42 4.50 -3.15
N VAL A 389 -25.87 5.60 -3.74
CA VAL A 389 -27.27 6.03 -3.82
C VAL A 389 -27.67 6.23 -5.27
N PHE A 390 -28.97 6.12 -5.55
CA PHE A 390 -29.52 6.10 -6.90
C PHE A 390 -30.32 7.36 -7.14
N LEU A 391 -29.93 8.16 -8.14
CA LEU A 391 -30.63 9.37 -8.53
C LEU A 391 -31.63 9.07 -9.65
N PHE A 392 -32.89 9.39 -9.39
CA PHE A 392 -33.98 9.40 -10.35
C PHE A 392 -34.45 10.84 -10.61
N ASP A 393 -34.95 11.08 -11.82
CA ASP A 393 -35.48 12.37 -12.24
C ASP A 393 -36.99 12.22 -12.34
N LYS A 394 -37.72 12.91 -11.46
CA LYS A 394 -39.19 12.84 -11.36
C LYS A 394 -39.89 13.36 -12.61
N THR A 395 -39.20 14.15 -13.44
CA THR A 395 -39.76 14.64 -14.71
C THR A 395 -39.80 13.55 -15.79
N LEU A 396 -39.00 12.49 -15.63
CA LEU A 396 -38.93 11.39 -16.58
C LEU A 396 -39.96 10.30 -16.26
N THR A 397 -40.83 10.02 -17.23
CA THR A 397 -41.79 8.89 -17.16
C THR A 397 -41.25 7.62 -17.82
N LYS A 398 -40.19 7.75 -18.64
CA LYS A 398 -39.50 6.64 -19.31
C LYS A 398 -38.01 6.95 -19.42
N TYR A 399 -37.18 6.02 -18.98
CA TYR A 399 -35.74 6.05 -19.18
C TYR A 399 -35.40 5.45 -20.56
N ARG A 400 -34.73 6.21 -21.43
CA ARG A 400 -34.32 5.73 -22.76
C ARG A 400 -32.80 5.74 -22.85
N GLY A 401 -32.22 4.59 -23.19
CA GLY A 401 -30.84 4.49 -23.64
C GLY A 401 -30.71 4.76 -25.16
N PRO A 402 -29.54 4.50 -25.74
CA PRO A 402 -28.36 3.91 -25.10
C PRO A 402 -27.65 4.91 -24.18
N PHE A 403 -27.22 4.45 -23.01
CA PHE A 403 -26.33 5.23 -22.15
C PHE A 403 -24.90 5.17 -22.73
N SER A 404 -24.14 6.26 -22.59
CA SER A 404 -22.75 6.30 -23.08
C SER A 404 -21.92 5.22 -22.38
N THR A 405 -21.31 4.32 -23.14
CA THR A 405 -20.35 3.33 -22.61
C THR A 405 -19.06 4.04 -22.19
N ARG A 406 -18.33 3.47 -21.23
CA ARG A 406 -16.98 3.96 -20.91
C ARG A 406 -16.12 3.89 -22.15
N GLN A 407 -15.37 4.95 -22.43
CA GLN A 407 -14.40 4.94 -23.51
C GLN A 407 -13.18 4.10 -23.06
N PRO A 408 -12.70 3.17 -23.90
CA PRO A 408 -11.41 2.52 -23.70
C PRO A 408 -10.29 3.57 -23.56
N SER A 409 -9.19 3.21 -22.91
CA SER A 409 -7.98 4.02 -22.97
C SER A 409 -7.48 4.13 -24.42
N ASP A 410 -6.76 5.19 -24.76
CA ASP A 410 -6.19 5.41 -26.09
C ASP A 410 -5.36 4.20 -26.57
N LYS A 411 -4.60 3.57 -25.66
CA LYS A 411 -3.82 2.34 -25.92
C LYS A 411 -4.67 1.10 -26.33
N LEU A 412 -5.96 1.07 -26.01
CA LEU A 412 -6.88 0.01 -26.46
C LEU A 412 -7.55 0.38 -27.79
N HIS A 413 -7.68 1.67 -28.08
CA HIS A 413 -8.16 2.14 -29.37
C HIS A 413 -7.18 1.76 -30.49
N THR A 414 -5.87 1.88 -30.26
CA THR A 414 -4.83 1.50 -31.23
C THR A 414 -4.73 0.00 -31.52
N ILE A 415 -5.22 -0.87 -30.64
CA ILE A 415 -5.27 -2.34 -30.86
C ILE A 415 -6.58 -2.77 -31.57
N SER A 416 -7.62 -1.92 -31.51
CA SER A 416 -8.95 -2.22 -32.05
C SER A 416 -9.12 -1.84 -33.52
N GLU A 417 -8.15 -1.12 -34.09
CA GLU A 417 -8.00 -0.83 -35.52
C GLU A 417 -7.08 -1.86 -36.19
#